data_AF-A0A349CW99-F1
#
_entry.id   AF-A0A349CW99-F1
#
_cell.length_a   1.000
_cell.length_b   1.000
_cell.length_c   1.000
_cell.angle_alpha   90.00
_cell.angle_beta   90.00
_cell.angle_gamma   90.00
#
_symmetry.space_group_name_H-M   'P 1'
#
loop_
_entity.id
_entity.type
_entity.pdbx_description
1 polymer ?
#
loop_
_entity_poly.entity_id
_entity_poly.type
_entity_poly.pdbx_seq_one_letter_code
_entity_poly.pdbx_strand_id
1 'polypeptide(L)'
;FGPILGALSSRHPTRRSRWLVLPTVVFQAVAWLAVIVWPGAAPVWLLVILVIALASGGPASMIAFDHARAFNPTHRLSTATGIVNGGGFLAALIAILMIGVSMDLQGAGTPETYSLDAFRIAFLTQVPLWIIGSWGIIRERSRTIRHVGGPGNLPW
;
A
#
# COMPACT_ATOMS: atom_id res chain seq x y z
N PHE A 1 -1.47 17.91 -0.42
CA PHE A 1 -1.11 16.78 0.48
C PHE A 1 0.41 16.57 0.62
N GLY A 2 1.20 16.58 -0.46
CA GLY A 2 2.67 16.45 -0.40
C GLY A 2 3.40 17.41 0.56
N PRO A 3 3.04 18.70 0.66
CA PRO A 3 3.72 19.65 1.56
C PRO A 3 3.41 19.41 3.04
N ILE A 4 2.23 18.89 3.39
CA ILE A 4 1.82 18.64 4.78
C ILE A 4 2.47 17.36 5.30
N LEU A 5 2.52 16.30 4.48
CA LEU A 5 3.28 15.09 4.79
C LEU A 5 4.79 15.37 4.80
N GLY A 6 5.29 16.22 3.90
CA GLY A 6 6.69 16.70 3.89
C GLY A 6 7.05 17.55 5.11
N ALA A 7 6.17 18.45 5.54
CA ALA A 7 6.37 19.28 6.73
C ALA A 7 6.31 18.46 8.02
N LEU A 8 5.37 17.51 8.13
CA LEU A 8 5.28 16.60 9.28
C LEU A 8 6.48 15.63 9.32
N SER A 9 6.98 15.24 8.15
CA SER A 9 8.19 14.43 7.95
C SER A 9 9.48 15.16 8.34
N SER A 10 9.50 16.50 8.31
CA SER A 10 10.68 17.31 8.65
C SER A 10 10.93 17.47 10.17
N ARG A 11 9.91 17.26 11.01
CA ARG A 11 10.01 17.57 12.45
C ARG A 11 10.54 16.43 13.32
N HIS A 12 10.47 15.17 12.89
CA HIS A 12 10.89 14.00 13.69
C HIS A 12 11.66 12.93 12.87
N PRO A 13 12.99 13.09 12.70
CA PRO A 13 13.83 12.23 11.85
C PRO A 13 13.91 10.76 12.30
N THR A 14 13.84 10.48 13.62
CA THR A 14 14.15 9.16 14.19
C THR A 14 12.96 8.20 14.35
N ARG A 15 11.72 8.62 14.03
CA ARG A 15 10.50 7.78 14.08
C ARG A 15 9.76 7.67 12.73
N ARG A 16 10.37 8.21 11.68
CA ARG A 16 9.80 8.54 10.35
C ARG A 16 9.12 7.38 9.62
N SER A 17 9.72 6.20 9.57
CA SER A 17 9.14 5.05 8.83
C SER A 17 7.97 4.41 9.59
N ARG A 18 8.01 4.44 10.92
CA ARG A 18 7.11 3.69 11.81
C ARG A 18 5.76 4.39 12.04
N TRP A 19 5.73 5.73 11.98
CA TRP A 19 4.52 6.55 12.22
C TRP A 19 3.83 7.04 10.94
N LEU A 20 4.43 6.89 9.76
CA LEU A 20 3.82 7.36 8.50
C LEU A 20 3.22 6.24 7.67
N VAL A 21 3.89 5.08 7.56
CA VAL A 21 3.45 3.98 6.68
C VAL A 21 2.23 3.26 7.23
N LEU A 22 2.24 2.88 8.51
CA LEU A 22 1.13 2.12 9.09
C LEU A 22 -0.18 2.93 9.10
N PRO A 23 -0.20 4.22 9.50
CA PRO A 23 -1.42 5.02 9.40
C PRO A 23 -1.89 5.28 7.98
N THR A 24 -0.99 5.40 7.00
CA THR A 24 -1.41 5.55 5.58
C THR A 24 -2.01 4.27 5.03
N VAL A 25 -1.42 3.11 5.33
CA VAL A 25 -2.00 1.80 4.95
C VAL A 25 -3.36 1.59 5.62
N VAL A 26 -3.48 1.91 6.93
CA VAL A 26 -4.76 1.83 7.64
C VAL A 26 -5.78 2.82 7.07
N PHE A 27 -5.38 4.06 6.78
CA PHE A 27 -6.26 5.06 6.19
C PHE A 27 -6.75 4.64 4.80
N GLN A 28 -5.85 4.10 3.96
CA GLN A 28 -6.20 3.53 2.66
C GLN A 28 -7.17 2.38 2.81
N ALA A 29 -6.88 1.40 3.67
CA ALA A 29 -7.74 0.24 3.89
C ALA A 29 -9.12 0.63 4.42
N VAL A 30 -9.19 1.57 5.38
CA VAL A 30 -10.46 2.06 5.95
C VAL A 30 -11.27 2.83 4.91
N ALA A 31 -10.65 3.73 4.15
CA ALA A 31 -11.35 4.46 3.09
C ALA A 31 -11.89 3.50 2.02
N TRP A 32 -11.12 2.47 1.66
CA TRP A 32 -11.53 1.42 0.74
C TRP A 32 -12.73 0.61 1.29
N LEU A 33 -12.61 0.10 2.51
CA LEU A 33 -13.67 -0.68 3.15
C LEU A 33 -14.95 0.14 3.32
N ALA A 34 -14.84 1.43 3.64
CA ALA A 34 -15.99 2.32 3.73
C ALA A 34 -16.74 2.43 2.39
N VAL A 35 -16.02 2.46 1.26
CA VAL A 35 -16.63 2.46 -0.08
C VAL A 35 -17.29 1.12 -0.40
N ILE A 36 -16.69 -0.01 -0.01
CA ILE A 36 -17.26 -1.34 -0.22
C ILE A 36 -18.54 -1.54 0.60
N VAL A 37 -18.53 -1.14 1.87
CA VAL A 37 -19.65 -1.35 2.80
C VAL A 37 -20.83 -0.41 2.52
N TRP A 38 -20.58 0.73 1.87
CA TRP A 38 -21.63 1.71 1.61
C TRP A 38 -22.75 1.12 0.73
N PRO A 39 -24.03 1.17 1.13
CA PRO A 39 -25.13 0.66 0.32
C PRO A 39 -25.42 1.59 -0.86
N GLY A 40 -25.56 1.03 -2.07
CA GLY A 40 -25.77 1.81 -3.32
C GLY A 40 -24.57 2.67 -3.75
N ALA A 41 -24.78 3.62 -4.66
CA ALA A 41 -23.69 4.45 -5.19
C ALA A 41 -22.99 5.23 -4.06
N ALA A 42 -21.67 5.06 -3.93
CA ALA A 42 -20.89 5.77 -2.93
C ALA A 42 -20.96 7.29 -3.18
N PRO A 43 -21.23 8.10 -2.15
CA PRO A 43 -21.37 9.54 -2.33
C PRO A 43 -20.02 10.18 -2.68
N VAL A 44 -20.06 11.26 -3.45
CA VAL A 44 -18.86 11.92 -4.01
C VAL A 44 -17.84 12.28 -2.94
N TRP A 45 -18.27 12.73 -1.75
CA TRP A 45 -17.35 13.08 -0.65
C TRP A 45 -16.52 11.87 -0.18
N LEU A 46 -17.10 10.67 -0.19
CA LEU A 46 -16.39 9.45 0.22
C LEU A 46 -15.35 9.05 -0.84
N LEU A 47 -15.69 9.23 -2.12
CA LEU A 47 -14.75 9.03 -3.23
C LEU A 47 -13.60 10.05 -3.17
N VAL A 48 -13.85 11.29 -2.79
CA VAL A 48 -12.80 12.30 -2.57
C VAL A 48 -11.85 11.86 -1.46
N ILE A 49 -12.38 11.33 -0.34
CA ILE A 49 -11.55 10.76 0.74
C ILE A 49 -10.73 9.58 0.22
N LEU A 50 -11.33 8.67 -0.55
CA LEU A 50 -10.62 7.55 -1.15
C LEU A 50 -9.49 8.02 -2.07
N VAL A 51 -9.72 9.02 -2.91
CA VAL A 51 -8.68 9.61 -3.78
C VAL A 51 -7.54 10.20 -2.95
N ILE A 52 -7.86 10.92 -1.88
CA ILE A 52 -6.85 11.46 -0.95
C ILE A 52 -6.06 10.33 -0.29
N ALA A 53 -6.73 9.25 0.11
CA ALA A 53 -6.09 8.08 0.67
C ALA A 53 -5.15 7.41 -0.34
N LEU A 54 -5.59 7.18 -1.57
CA LEU A 54 -4.77 6.62 -2.65
C LEU A 54 -3.58 7.53 -2.99
N ALA A 55 -3.77 8.84 -3.01
CA ALA A 55 -2.70 9.82 -3.23
C ALA A 55 -1.60 9.77 -2.16
N SER A 56 -1.92 9.31 -0.94
CA SER A 56 -0.92 9.07 0.11
C SER A 56 0.03 7.90 -0.18
N GLY A 57 -0.24 7.10 -1.23
CA GLY A 57 0.63 6.02 -1.69
C GLY A 57 1.99 6.49 -2.21
N GLY A 58 2.08 7.72 -2.75
CA GLY A 58 3.35 8.29 -3.21
C GLY A 58 4.38 8.47 -2.09
N PRO A 59 4.02 9.14 -0.98
CA PRO A 59 4.87 9.20 0.21
C PRO A 59 5.22 7.83 0.80
N ALA A 60 4.31 6.86 0.75
CA ALA A 60 4.58 5.49 1.24
C ALA A 60 5.64 4.77 0.39
N SER A 61 5.62 4.93 -0.93
CA SER A 61 6.63 4.32 -1.81
C SER A 61 8.01 4.94 -1.63
N MET A 62 8.10 6.25 -1.37
CA MET A 62 9.38 6.90 -1.02
C MET A 62 10.03 6.27 0.22
N ILE A 63 9.24 5.92 1.24
CA ILE A 63 9.75 5.26 2.44
C ILE A 63 10.27 3.86 2.13
N ALA A 64 9.59 3.10 1.27
CA ALA A 64 10.07 1.79 0.82
C ALA A 64 11.41 1.89 0.09
N PHE A 65 11.58 2.91 -0.76
CA PHE A 65 12.85 3.18 -1.43
C PHE A 65 13.94 3.62 -0.46
N ASP A 66 13.66 4.55 0.46
CA ASP A 66 14.63 4.99 1.47
C ASP A 66 15.08 3.81 2.35
N HIS A 67 14.16 2.90 2.70
CA HIS A 67 14.48 1.67 3.40
C HIS A 67 15.38 0.75 2.57
N ALA A 68 15.06 0.52 1.30
CA ALA A 68 15.92 -0.28 0.42
C ALA A 68 17.33 0.31 0.30
N ARG A 69 17.46 1.65 0.30
CA ARG A 69 18.77 2.32 0.23
C ARG A 69 19.58 2.20 1.52
N ALA A 70 18.96 2.33 2.68
CA ALA A 70 19.64 2.29 3.97
C ALA A 70 20.30 0.94 4.29
N PHE A 71 19.74 -0.16 3.77
CA PHE A 71 20.21 -1.52 4.06
C PHE A 71 21.01 -2.17 2.92
N ASN A 72 21.33 -1.44 1.83
CA ASN A 72 22.10 -1.99 0.71
C ASN A 72 23.34 -1.16 0.41
N PRO A 73 24.52 -1.79 0.21
CA PRO A 73 25.73 -1.08 -0.18
C PRO A 73 25.55 -0.42 -1.55
N THR A 74 26.22 0.71 -1.77
CA THR A 74 26.05 1.59 -2.95
C THR A 74 26.17 0.86 -4.30
N HIS A 75 27.02 -0.16 -4.40
CA HIS A 75 27.20 -0.96 -5.61
C HIS A 75 26.02 -1.91 -5.94
N ARG A 76 25.07 -2.12 -5.01
CA ARG A 76 23.86 -2.96 -5.22
C ARG A 76 22.56 -2.17 -5.19
N LEU A 77 22.65 -0.84 -5.09
CA LEU A 77 21.52 0.05 -4.85
C LEU A 77 20.47 0.02 -5.97
N SER A 78 20.91 -0.01 -7.23
CA SER A 78 20.02 -0.10 -8.40
C SER A 78 19.25 -1.42 -8.41
N THR A 79 19.91 -2.54 -8.09
CA THR A 79 19.26 -3.85 -8.03
C THR A 79 18.22 -3.91 -6.91
N ALA A 80 18.55 -3.41 -5.71
CA ALA A 80 17.62 -3.36 -4.59
C ALA A 80 16.38 -2.50 -4.90
N THR A 81 16.58 -1.32 -5.50
CA THR A 81 15.49 -0.43 -5.93
C THR A 81 14.64 -1.07 -7.03
N GLY A 82 15.28 -1.77 -7.98
CA GLY A 82 14.61 -2.49 -9.05
C GLY A 82 13.72 -3.63 -8.55
N ILE A 83 14.19 -4.41 -7.55
CA ILE A 83 13.40 -5.47 -6.92
C ILE A 83 12.17 -4.90 -6.21
N VAL A 84 12.32 -3.80 -5.46
CA VAL A 84 11.20 -3.15 -4.76
C VAL A 84 10.15 -2.65 -5.74
N ASN A 85 10.56 -1.96 -6.81
CA ASN A 85 9.63 -1.46 -7.81
C ASN A 85 8.96 -2.61 -8.60
N GLY A 86 9.75 -3.61 -8.99
CA GLY A 86 9.25 -4.80 -9.67
C GLY A 86 8.22 -5.57 -8.84
N GLY A 87 8.46 -5.72 -7.54
CA GLY A 87 7.50 -6.33 -6.61
C GLY A 87 6.19 -5.56 -6.52
N GLY A 88 6.25 -4.23 -6.43
CA GLY A 88 5.06 -3.37 -6.41
C GLY A 88 4.26 -3.45 -7.71
N PHE A 89 4.95 -3.43 -8.85
CA PHE A 89 4.32 -3.53 -10.16
C PHE A 89 3.68 -4.91 -10.38
N LEU A 90 4.39 -5.98 -10.02
CA LEU A 90 3.86 -7.34 -10.09
C LEU A 90 2.62 -7.51 -9.20
N ALA A 91 2.64 -6.97 -7.98
CA ALA A 91 1.48 -6.99 -7.09
C ALA A 91 0.29 -6.23 -7.68
N ALA A 92 0.52 -5.08 -8.34
CA ALA A 92 -0.53 -4.33 -9.02
C ALA A 92 -1.12 -5.10 -10.20
N LEU A 93 -0.28 -5.75 -11.02
CA LEU A 93 -0.74 -6.60 -12.13
C LEU A 93 -1.58 -7.79 -11.63
N ILE A 94 -1.14 -8.45 -10.55
CA ILE A 94 -1.90 -9.52 -9.92
C ILE A 94 -3.25 -8.99 -9.40
N ALA A 95 -3.27 -7.82 -8.76
CA ALA A 95 -4.51 -7.22 -8.28
C ALA A 95 -5.50 -6.96 -9.42
N ILE A 96 -5.05 -6.34 -10.51
CA ILE A 96 -5.89 -6.04 -11.68
C ILE A 96 -6.41 -7.33 -12.31
N LEU A 97 -5.56 -8.36 -12.46
CA LEU A 97 -5.96 -9.67 -12.97
C LEU A 97 -7.04 -10.32 -12.09
N MET A 98 -6.84 -10.32 -10.76
CA MET A 98 -7.79 -10.90 -9.80
C MET A 98 -9.15 -10.18 -9.82
N ILE A 99 -9.14 -8.85 -9.97
CA ILE A 99 -10.36 -8.06 -10.13
C ILE A 99 -11.07 -8.47 -11.41
N GLY A 100 -10.37 -8.53 -12.55
CA GLY A 100 -10.95 -8.93 -13.83
C GLY A 100 -11.57 -10.32 -13.78
N VAL A 101 -10.83 -11.31 -13.29
CA VAL A 101 -11.33 -12.69 -13.12
C VAL A 101 -12.54 -12.73 -12.19
N SER A 102 -12.53 -11.98 -11.09
CA SER A 102 -13.68 -11.91 -10.18
C SER A 102 -14.89 -11.28 -10.86
N MET A 103 -14.70 -10.29 -11.74
CA MET A 103 -15.80 -9.70 -12.51
C MET A 103 -16.35 -10.69 -13.54
N ASP A 104 -15.48 -11.41 -14.26
CA ASP A 104 -15.87 -12.42 -15.24
C ASP A 104 -16.69 -13.54 -14.59
N LEU A 105 -16.27 -14.02 -13.42
CA LEU A 105 -16.98 -15.06 -12.64
C LEU A 105 -18.37 -14.61 -12.18
N GLN A 106 -18.60 -13.31 -12.06
CA GLN A 106 -19.89 -12.72 -11.69
C GLN A 106 -20.77 -12.41 -12.91
N GLY A 107 -20.33 -12.76 -14.12
CA GLY A 107 -21.03 -12.43 -15.37
C GLY A 107 -20.85 -10.96 -15.79
N ALA A 108 -20.02 -10.20 -15.09
CA ALA A 108 -19.74 -8.79 -15.33
C ALA A 108 -18.46 -8.60 -16.18
N GLY A 109 -18.24 -9.45 -17.19
CA GLY A 109 -17.01 -9.43 -18.00
C GLY A 109 -17.00 -8.39 -19.13
N THR A 110 -18.14 -7.78 -19.46
CA THR A 110 -18.24 -6.76 -20.52
C THR A 110 -18.76 -5.44 -19.97
N PRO A 111 -18.43 -4.28 -20.58
CA PRO A 111 -18.86 -2.97 -20.08
C PRO A 111 -20.38 -2.84 -19.91
N GLU A 112 -21.16 -3.59 -20.70
CA GLU A 112 -22.62 -3.59 -20.64
C GLU A 112 -23.17 -4.41 -19.46
N THR A 113 -22.40 -5.37 -18.93
CA THR A 113 -22.78 -6.22 -17.79
C THR A 113 -22.16 -5.75 -16.47
N TYR A 114 -21.43 -4.64 -16.48
CA TYR A 114 -20.84 -4.05 -15.29
C TYR A 114 -21.91 -3.62 -14.30
N SER A 115 -21.87 -4.21 -13.11
CA SER A 115 -22.73 -3.82 -11.98
C SER A 115 -21.88 -3.34 -10.82
N LEU A 116 -22.45 -2.40 -10.04
CA LEU A 116 -21.80 -1.86 -8.85
C LEU A 116 -21.49 -2.96 -7.82
N ASP A 117 -22.41 -3.93 -7.68
CA ASP A 117 -22.24 -5.06 -6.76
C ASP A 117 -21.11 -5.99 -7.19
N ALA A 118 -20.97 -6.23 -8.50
CA ALA A 118 -19.87 -7.04 -9.02
C ALA A 118 -18.51 -6.39 -8.75
N PHE A 119 -18.42 -5.06 -8.90
CA PHE A 119 -17.22 -4.30 -8.55
C PHE A 119 -16.88 -4.39 -7.06
N ARG A 120 -17.87 -4.25 -6.16
CA ARG A 120 -17.62 -4.35 -4.70
C ARG A 120 -16.97 -5.67 -4.33
N ILE A 121 -17.47 -6.78 -4.87
CA ILE A 121 -16.94 -8.12 -4.62
C ILE A 121 -15.56 -8.25 -5.27
N ALA A 122 -15.40 -7.78 -6.51
CA ALA A 122 -14.12 -7.86 -7.21
C ALA A 122 -13.01 -7.09 -6.49
N PHE A 123 -13.32 -5.94 -5.88
CA PHE A 123 -12.35 -5.18 -5.11
C PHE A 123 -11.89 -5.85 -3.80
N LEU A 124 -12.66 -6.77 -3.24
CA LEU A 124 -12.22 -7.57 -2.08
C LEU A 124 -11.04 -8.49 -2.42
N THR A 125 -10.81 -8.80 -3.70
CA THR A 125 -9.65 -9.61 -4.12
C THR A 125 -8.30 -8.94 -3.85
N GLN A 126 -8.29 -7.64 -3.54
CA GLN A 126 -7.09 -6.90 -3.12
C GLN A 126 -6.71 -7.18 -1.65
N VAL A 127 -7.66 -7.62 -0.81
CA VAL A 127 -7.44 -7.84 0.62
C VAL A 127 -6.34 -8.88 0.89
N PRO A 128 -6.27 -10.04 0.21
CA PRO A 128 -5.15 -10.96 0.33
C PRO A 128 -3.79 -10.32 0.07
N LEU A 129 -3.67 -9.44 -0.93
CA LEU A 129 -2.43 -8.75 -1.24
C LEU A 129 -2.02 -7.79 -0.11
N TRP A 130 -2.98 -7.08 0.49
CA TRP A 130 -2.73 -6.26 1.68
C TRP A 130 -2.30 -7.09 2.89
N ILE A 131 -2.91 -8.26 3.09
CA ILE A 131 -2.53 -9.17 4.17
C ILE A 131 -1.10 -9.67 3.97
N ILE A 132 -0.75 -10.12 2.76
CA ILE A 132 0.60 -10.60 2.42
C ILE A 132 1.63 -9.48 2.60
N GLY A 133 1.34 -8.27 2.09
CA GLY A 133 2.22 -7.11 2.22
C GLY A 133 2.43 -6.71 3.69
N SER A 134 1.34 -6.61 4.46
CA SER A 134 1.39 -6.28 5.89
C SER A 134 2.13 -7.33 6.69
N TRP A 135 1.90 -8.61 6.40
CA TRP A 135 2.60 -9.72 7.04
C TRP A 135 4.09 -9.71 6.73
N GLY A 136 4.48 -9.45 5.48
CA GLY A 136 5.88 -9.29 5.07
C GLY A 136 6.57 -8.18 5.86
N ILE A 137 5.92 -7.03 6.01
CA ILE A 137 6.44 -5.90 6.81
C ILE A 137 6.64 -6.32 8.28
N ILE A 138 5.67 -7.00 8.90
CA ILE A 138 5.74 -7.42 10.30
C ILE A 138 6.85 -8.47 10.53
N ARG A 139 6.95 -9.45 9.63
CA ARG A 139 7.92 -10.54 9.72
C ARG A 139 9.34 -10.06 9.52
N GLU A 140 9.58 -9.25 8.49
CA GLU A 140 10.93 -8.78 8.17
C GLU A 140 11.44 -7.84 9.26
N ARG A 141 10.55 -7.00 9.79
CA ARG A 141 10.84 -6.16 10.96
C ARG A 141 11.27 -6.98 12.18
N SER A 142 10.63 -8.11 12.44
CA SER A 142 10.98 -9.01 13.55
C SER A 142 12.37 -9.64 13.36
N ARG A 143 12.80 -9.82 12.10
CA ARG A 143 14.12 -10.35 11.74
C ARG A 143 15.21 -9.29 11.77
N THR A 144 14.92 -8.06 11.34
CA THR A 144 15.86 -6.93 11.39
C THR A 144 16.17 -6.54 12.85
N ILE A 145 15.17 -6.51 13.73
CA ILE A 145 15.41 -6.20 15.17
C ILE A 145 16.29 -7.27 15.84
N ARG A 146 16.15 -8.54 15.43
CA ARG A 146 16.95 -9.65 15.95
C ARG A 146 18.39 -9.65 15.42
N HIS A 147 18.60 -9.28 14.15
CA HIS A 147 19.94 -9.23 13.55
C HIS A 147 20.75 -8.00 13.97
N VAL A 148 20.10 -6.88 14.25
CA VAL A 148 20.76 -5.61 14.59
C VAL A 148 21.00 -5.46 16.11
N GLY A 149 20.54 -6.41 16.93
CA GLY A 149 20.84 -6.45 18.37
C GLY A 149 19.93 -5.54 19.23
N GLY A 150 18.73 -5.22 18.75
CA GLY A 150 17.75 -4.40 19.46
C GLY A 150 17.47 -3.03 18.81
N PRO A 151 16.40 -2.34 19.24
CA PRO A 151 15.90 -1.13 18.57
C PRO A 151 16.86 0.07 18.61
N GLY A 152 17.97 0.02 19.36
CA GLY A 152 18.95 1.10 19.47
C GLY A 152 20.07 1.11 18.42
N ASN A 153 20.26 0.02 17.68
CA ASN A 153 21.39 -0.17 16.75
C ASN A 153 21.02 -0.06 15.27
N LEU A 154 19.76 0.32 14.97
CA LEU A 154 19.35 0.52 13.57
C LEU A 154 20.23 1.61 12.95
N PRO A 155 20.90 1.36 11.81
CA PRO A 155 21.57 2.42 11.08
C PRO A 155 20.45 3.33 10.56
N TRP A 156 20.35 4.51 11.16
CA TRP A 156 19.41 5.56 10.78
C TRP A 156 19.95 6.31 9.57
#